data_AF-A0A850T816-F1
#
_entry.id   AF-A0A850T816-F1
#
_cell.length_a   1.000
_cell.length_b   1.000
_cell.length_c   1.000
_cell.angle_alpha   90.00
_cell.angle_beta   90.00
_cell.angle_gamma   90.00
#
_symmetry.space_group_name_H-M   'P 1'
#
loop_
_entity.id
_entity.type
_entity.pdbx_description
1 polymer ?
#
loop_
_entity_poly.entity_id
_entity_poly.type
_entity_poly.pdbx_seq_one_letter_code
_entity_poly.pdbx_strand_id
1 'polypeptide(L)'
;LENQYFLFFVSPLQEALTPQKCIHHIIVRGLVRIRCVQEMERILYFMTRKGLINTGILSVSPDQYLLPKEYHNKSVIIVGAGAAGLAAARQLHNFGIKVIVLEAKDRIGGRVWDDKTFKGVTVGRGAQIVNGCVNNPVALMCEQLGIKMHKLGEKCDLIQEGGRITDPTIDKRMDFHFNAILDVVSEWRKDKTQHQDVPLGEKIQEIYKAFIQESGIQFSELEEKVLQFHLSNLEYACGSNLSQVSARSWDHNEFFAQFAGDHTLLTVGYSTVIDKLAEGLDIRLNFPVQSIDYSGEEVQVTTADGTVWTTQKVLVTVPLALLQKNAIQFNPPLSEKKIKAINSLGAGVIEKIALQFPYRFWDSKIQGADFFGHIPPNSSQRGLFSVFYDMDPEGKQSILMSVVTGDAVTTIKNFDDKQVLQQCMTVLRELFKEQ
;
A
#
# COMPACT_ATOMS: atom_id res chain seq x y z
N LEU A 1 18.14 21.01 -26.16
CA LEU A 1 18.75 20.22 -25.07
C LEU A 1 17.78 19.12 -24.57
N GLU A 2 16.85 18.63 -25.41
CA GLU A 2 15.71 17.78 -24.99
C GLU A 2 15.92 16.27 -25.13
N ASN A 3 17.10 15.78 -25.54
CA ASN A 3 17.34 14.35 -25.76
C ASN A 3 18.42 13.76 -24.82
N GLN A 4 18.31 13.97 -23.50
CA GLN A 4 19.05 13.17 -22.52
C GLN A 4 18.13 12.11 -21.93
N TYR A 5 17.72 11.15 -22.75
CA TYR A 5 16.97 10.02 -22.25
C TYR A 5 17.92 9.04 -21.54
N PHE A 6 17.59 8.70 -20.30
CA PHE A 6 18.20 7.58 -19.59
C PHE A 6 17.95 6.30 -20.40
N LEU A 7 19.02 5.65 -20.89
CA LEU A 7 18.97 4.44 -21.73
C LEU A 7 18.05 3.33 -21.22
N PHE A 8 17.89 3.23 -19.89
CA PHE A 8 16.98 2.28 -19.26
C PHE A 8 15.51 2.52 -19.64
N PHE A 9 15.07 3.78 -19.69
CA PHE A 9 13.68 4.15 -19.99
C PHE A 9 13.37 4.21 -21.49
N VAL A 10 14.37 4.01 -22.36
CA VAL A 10 14.21 3.96 -23.84
C VAL A 10 14.42 2.56 -24.40
N SER A 11 15.10 1.69 -23.64
CA SER A 11 15.21 0.27 -23.98
C SER A 11 13.90 -0.44 -23.64
N PRO A 12 13.59 -1.60 -24.26
CA PRO A 12 12.51 -2.45 -23.78
C PRO A 12 12.74 -2.73 -22.30
N LEU A 13 11.84 -2.24 -21.42
CA LEU A 13 11.95 -2.39 -19.96
C LEU A 13 11.97 -3.86 -19.50
N GLN A 14 11.71 -4.77 -20.45
CA GLN A 14 11.75 -6.23 -20.34
C GLN A 14 13.16 -6.82 -20.50
N GLU A 15 14.16 -6.03 -20.93
CA GLU A 15 15.52 -6.50 -21.13
C GLU A 15 16.49 -5.91 -20.10
N ALA A 16 17.47 -6.71 -19.70
CA ALA A 16 18.59 -6.21 -18.92
C ALA A 16 19.42 -5.21 -19.74
N LEU A 17 19.71 -4.06 -19.15
CA LEU A 17 20.69 -3.10 -19.62
C LEU A 17 22.08 -3.60 -19.23
N THR A 18 22.91 -3.88 -20.24
CA THR A 18 24.27 -4.44 -20.08
C THR A 18 25.33 -3.46 -20.53
N PRO A 19 26.61 -3.63 -20.11
CA PRO A 19 27.70 -2.78 -20.59
C PRO A 19 27.80 -2.74 -22.12
N GLN A 20 27.60 -3.89 -22.78
CA GLN A 20 27.65 -4.01 -24.24
C GLN A 20 26.61 -3.10 -24.92
N LYS A 21 25.38 -3.04 -24.38
CA LYS A 21 24.34 -2.14 -24.90
C LYS A 21 24.74 -0.67 -24.69
N CYS A 22 25.21 -0.32 -23.49
CA CYS A 22 25.59 1.05 -23.15
C CYS A 22 26.76 1.62 -23.98
N ILE A 23 27.78 0.81 -24.30
CA ILE A 23 29.01 1.28 -24.99
C ILE A 23 28.71 1.96 -26.32
N HIS A 24 27.71 1.47 -27.06
CA HIS A 24 27.32 2.01 -28.37
C HIS A 24 26.74 3.43 -28.28
N HIS A 25 26.29 3.86 -27.10
CA HIS A 25 25.71 5.18 -26.86
C HIS A 25 26.70 6.17 -26.24
N ILE A 26 27.92 5.74 -25.88
CA ILE A 26 28.97 6.63 -25.38
C ILE A 26 29.74 7.20 -26.56
N ILE A 27 29.33 8.38 -27.04
CA ILE A 27 29.94 9.08 -28.16
C ILE A 27 30.64 10.36 -27.67
N VAL A 28 31.96 10.27 -27.53
CA VAL A 28 32.83 11.40 -27.17
C VAL A 28 34.17 11.25 -27.90
N ARG A 29 34.76 12.36 -28.34
CA ARG A 29 36.03 12.37 -29.09
C ARG A 29 37.23 12.15 -28.16
N GLY A 30 38.28 11.52 -28.69
CA GLY A 30 39.57 11.34 -28.01
C GLY A 30 39.63 10.14 -27.07
N LEU A 31 40.82 9.92 -26.49
CA LEU A 31 41.10 8.79 -25.60
C LEU A 31 40.24 8.78 -24.31
N VAL A 32 39.64 9.92 -23.96
CA VAL A 32 38.69 10.01 -22.84
C VAL A 32 37.51 9.03 -22.99
N ARG A 33 37.12 8.67 -24.22
CA ARG A 33 36.08 7.66 -24.47
C ARG A 33 36.40 6.32 -23.80
N ILE A 34 37.68 5.91 -23.79
CA ILE A 34 38.12 4.66 -23.14
C ILE A 34 37.82 4.72 -21.64
N ARG A 35 38.13 5.86 -21.00
CA ARG A 35 37.84 6.08 -19.58
C ARG A 35 36.33 6.07 -19.29
N CYS A 36 35.53 6.69 -20.14
CA CYS A 36 34.06 6.68 -20.00
C CYS A 36 33.49 5.27 -20.06
N VAL A 37 33.97 4.42 -20.98
CA VAL A 37 33.52 3.03 -21.09
C VAL A 37 33.88 2.22 -19.83
N GLN A 38 35.10 2.39 -19.30
CA GLN A 38 35.53 1.73 -18.07
C GLN A 38 34.68 2.13 -16.85
N GLU A 39 34.35 3.41 -16.71
CA GLU A 39 33.53 3.88 -15.59
C GLU A 39 32.05 3.52 -15.73
N MET A 40 31.53 3.48 -16.95
CA MET A 40 30.13 3.12 -17.19
C MET A 40 29.79 1.76 -16.59
N GLU A 41 30.68 0.77 -16.69
CA GLU A 41 30.43 -0.56 -16.12
C GLU A 41 30.28 -0.50 -14.58
N ARG A 42 31.17 0.24 -13.90
CA ARG A 42 31.09 0.44 -12.44
C ARG A 42 29.79 1.16 -12.04
N ILE A 43 29.39 2.17 -12.81
CA ILE A 43 28.16 2.92 -12.60
C ILE A 43 26.94 2.01 -12.82
N LEU A 44 26.94 1.19 -13.87
CA LEU A 44 25.85 0.28 -14.20
C LEU A 44 25.61 -0.74 -13.09
N TYR A 45 26.67 -1.39 -12.58
CA TYR A 45 26.55 -2.33 -11.47
C TYR A 45 26.11 -1.64 -10.18
N PHE A 46 26.58 -0.41 -9.93
CA PHE A 46 26.13 0.38 -8.80
C PHE A 46 24.62 0.69 -8.89
N MET A 47 24.15 1.20 -10.03
CA MET A 47 22.74 1.55 -10.24
C MET A 47 21.84 0.31 -10.17
N THR A 48 22.29 -0.81 -10.74
CA THR A 48 21.59 -2.10 -10.66
C THR A 48 21.49 -2.58 -9.21
N ARG A 49 22.60 -2.60 -8.47
CA ARG A 49 22.62 -3.02 -7.06
C ARG A 49 21.75 -2.12 -6.16
N LYS A 50 21.61 -0.83 -6.53
CA LYS A 50 20.73 0.13 -5.85
C LYS A 50 19.27 0.05 -6.29
N GLY A 51 18.93 -0.81 -7.24
CA GLY A 51 17.57 -1.00 -7.74
C GLY A 51 17.04 0.16 -8.56
N LEU A 52 17.92 1.00 -9.13
CA LEU A 52 17.52 2.13 -10.00
C LEU A 52 17.24 1.70 -11.45
N ILE A 53 17.89 0.63 -11.88
CA ILE A 53 17.76 0.00 -13.21
C ILE A 53 17.77 -1.51 -13.05
N ASN A 54 17.47 -2.25 -14.12
CA ASN A 54 17.47 -3.72 -14.13
C ASN A 54 16.68 -4.32 -12.95
N THR A 55 15.50 -3.73 -12.71
CA THR A 55 14.66 -3.98 -11.55
C THR A 55 13.20 -4.24 -11.98
N GLY A 56 12.29 -4.31 -11.01
CA GLY A 56 10.89 -4.67 -11.23
C GLY A 56 10.73 -6.18 -11.38
N ILE A 57 9.90 -6.61 -12.34
CA ILE A 57 9.63 -8.01 -12.64
C ILE A 57 10.65 -8.65 -13.60
N LEU A 58 11.68 -7.89 -14.02
CA LEU A 58 12.75 -8.40 -14.87
C LEU A 58 13.29 -9.72 -14.30
N SER A 59 13.36 -10.76 -15.13
CA SER A 59 13.93 -12.06 -14.78
C SER A 59 15.12 -12.35 -15.69
N VAL A 60 16.17 -12.95 -15.12
CA VAL A 60 17.39 -13.33 -15.85
C VAL A 60 17.66 -14.82 -15.73
N SER A 61 18.24 -15.39 -16.78
CA SER A 61 18.66 -16.79 -16.79
C SER A 61 19.90 -17.01 -15.88
N PRO A 62 20.17 -18.25 -15.42
CA PRO A 62 21.31 -18.55 -14.54
C PRO A 62 22.70 -18.12 -15.05
N ASP A 63 22.88 -17.93 -16.36
CA ASP A 63 24.15 -17.46 -16.94
C ASP A 63 24.18 -15.94 -17.23
N GLN A 64 23.13 -15.22 -16.85
CA GLN A 64 22.92 -13.80 -17.16
C GLN A 64 22.68 -12.94 -15.91
N TYR A 65 23.28 -13.33 -14.77
CA TYR A 65 23.19 -12.56 -13.55
C TYR A 65 23.67 -11.12 -13.75
N LEU A 66 22.95 -10.19 -13.12
CA LEU A 66 23.11 -8.76 -13.34
C LEU A 66 24.34 -8.14 -12.67
N LEU A 67 24.94 -8.86 -11.70
CA LEU A 67 26.14 -8.42 -11.00
C LEU A 67 27.30 -9.41 -11.23
N PRO A 68 28.57 -8.93 -11.16
CA PRO A 68 29.74 -9.79 -11.31
C PRO A 68 29.84 -10.91 -10.26
N LYS A 69 30.61 -11.96 -10.59
CA LYS A 69 30.78 -13.16 -9.74
C LYS A 69 31.24 -12.90 -8.31
N GLU A 70 31.91 -11.77 -8.07
CA GLU A 70 32.33 -11.34 -6.73
C GLU A 70 31.17 -11.17 -5.73
N TYR A 71 29.94 -10.97 -6.22
CA TYR A 71 28.75 -10.85 -5.38
C TYR A 71 28.04 -12.18 -5.11
N HIS A 72 28.33 -13.24 -5.89
CA HIS A 72 27.51 -14.47 -5.95
C HIS A 72 27.71 -15.40 -4.75
N ASN A 73 28.90 -15.40 -4.14
CA ASN A 73 29.26 -16.35 -3.08
C ASN A 73 28.65 -15.98 -1.71
N LYS A 74 27.33 -15.83 -1.66
CA LYS A 74 26.54 -15.50 -0.47
C LYS A 74 25.20 -16.22 -0.48
N SER A 75 24.71 -16.57 0.70
CA SER A 75 23.38 -17.13 0.91
C SER A 75 22.52 -16.21 1.78
N VAL A 76 21.23 -16.12 1.45
CA VAL A 76 20.24 -15.33 2.17
C VAL A 76 18.96 -16.14 2.37
N ILE A 77 18.43 -16.15 3.60
CA ILE A 77 17.06 -16.58 3.89
C ILE A 77 16.19 -15.34 4.06
N ILE A 78 15.05 -15.31 3.39
CA ILE A 78 14.04 -14.25 3.51
C ILE A 78 12.83 -14.83 4.25
N VAL A 79 12.38 -14.18 5.31
CA VAL A 79 11.18 -14.57 6.07
C VAL A 79 10.00 -13.73 5.63
N GLY A 80 9.03 -14.38 4.99
CA GLY A 80 7.82 -13.80 4.40
C GLY A 80 7.90 -13.63 2.88
N ALA A 81 6.89 -14.13 2.17
CA ALA A 81 6.73 -14.03 0.71
C ALA A 81 5.65 -13.00 0.32
N GLY A 82 5.58 -11.89 1.06
CA GLY A 82 4.83 -10.69 0.65
C GLY A 82 5.61 -9.83 -0.35
N ALA A 83 5.04 -8.69 -0.75
CA ALA A 83 5.67 -7.77 -1.71
C ALA A 83 7.13 -7.42 -1.35
N ALA A 84 7.42 -7.12 -0.08
CA ALA A 84 8.76 -6.78 0.38
C ALA A 84 9.75 -7.95 0.25
N GLY A 85 9.35 -9.15 0.69
CA GLY A 85 10.17 -10.35 0.62
C GLY A 85 10.45 -10.78 -0.82
N LEU A 86 9.41 -10.79 -1.67
CA LEU A 86 9.53 -11.15 -3.08
C LEU A 86 10.33 -10.12 -3.89
N ALA A 87 10.20 -8.83 -3.61
CA ALA A 87 11.04 -7.82 -4.24
C ALA A 87 12.53 -8.03 -3.92
N ALA A 88 12.86 -8.27 -2.64
CA ALA A 88 14.24 -8.57 -2.24
C ALA A 88 14.73 -9.89 -2.86
N ALA A 89 13.88 -10.93 -2.88
CA ALA A 89 14.22 -12.23 -3.42
C ALA A 89 14.50 -12.17 -4.92
N ARG A 90 13.64 -11.48 -5.70
CA ARG A 90 13.80 -11.25 -7.14
C ARG A 90 15.12 -10.53 -7.44
N GLN A 91 15.43 -9.47 -6.68
CA GLN A 91 16.67 -8.70 -6.85
C GLN A 91 17.91 -9.55 -6.54
N LEU A 92 17.95 -10.19 -5.37
CA LEU A 92 19.10 -11.01 -4.96
C LEU A 92 19.30 -12.22 -5.89
N HIS A 93 18.23 -12.87 -6.33
CA HIS A 93 18.30 -13.94 -7.34
C HIS A 93 18.88 -13.41 -8.65
N ASN A 94 18.39 -12.27 -9.16
CA ASN A 94 18.94 -11.67 -10.38
C ASN A 94 20.41 -11.26 -10.25
N PHE A 95 20.87 -10.95 -9.04
CA PHE A 95 22.27 -10.62 -8.77
C PHE A 95 23.17 -11.86 -8.73
N GLY A 96 22.61 -13.08 -8.79
CA GLY A 96 23.36 -14.33 -8.68
C GLY A 96 23.63 -14.80 -7.25
N ILE A 97 22.89 -14.26 -6.27
CA ILE A 97 22.99 -14.66 -4.86
C ILE A 97 22.02 -15.82 -4.60
N LYS A 98 22.44 -16.80 -3.79
CA LYS A 98 21.57 -17.90 -3.38
C LYS A 98 20.50 -17.40 -2.40
N VAL A 99 19.23 -17.57 -2.75
CA VAL A 99 18.09 -17.11 -1.95
C VAL A 99 17.12 -18.24 -1.68
N ILE A 100 16.65 -18.35 -0.44
CA ILE A 100 15.49 -19.17 -0.06
C ILE A 100 14.49 -18.26 0.65
N VAL A 101 13.21 -18.36 0.31
CA VAL A 101 12.13 -17.64 0.98
C VAL A 101 11.30 -18.61 1.82
N LEU A 102 11.12 -18.33 3.10
CA LEU A 102 10.26 -19.10 4.01
C LEU A 102 8.98 -18.31 4.27
N GLU A 103 7.83 -18.87 3.91
CA GLU A 103 6.51 -18.28 4.08
C GLU A 103 5.67 -19.11 5.05
N ALA A 104 5.04 -18.43 6.01
CA ALA A 104 4.24 -19.08 7.04
C ALA A 104 2.94 -19.67 6.49
N LYS A 105 2.31 -18.99 5.52
CA LYS A 105 1.05 -19.41 4.91
C LYS A 105 1.26 -20.45 3.81
N ASP A 106 0.14 -21.01 3.37
CA ASP A 106 0.00 -21.89 2.21
C ASP A 106 -0.02 -21.12 0.87
N ARG A 107 0.22 -19.81 0.90
CA ARG A 107 0.24 -18.93 -0.28
C ARG A 107 1.25 -17.79 -0.13
N ILE A 108 1.70 -17.28 -1.27
CA ILE A 108 2.48 -16.03 -1.35
C ILE A 108 1.57 -14.78 -1.31
N GLY A 109 2.18 -13.61 -1.38
CA GLY A 109 1.52 -12.31 -1.53
C GLY A 109 1.18 -11.59 -0.22
N GLY A 110 0.97 -12.33 0.88
CA GLY A 110 0.67 -11.75 2.18
C GLY A 110 -0.61 -10.89 2.15
N ARG A 111 -0.46 -9.57 2.31
CA ARG A 111 -1.55 -8.57 2.22
C ARG A 111 -1.95 -8.21 0.79
N VAL A 112 -1.28 -8.76 -0.22
CA VAL A 112 -1.81 -8.88 -1.57
C VAL A 112 -2.51 -10.23 -1.67
N TRP A 113 -3.81 -10.20 -1.93
CA TRP A 113 -4.61 -11.40 -2.13
C TRP A 113 -5.84 -11.03 -2.95
N ASP A 114 -5.89 -11.54 -4.18
CA ASP A 114 -6.95 -11.19 -5.10
C ASP A 114 -7.92 -12.35 -5.28
N ASP A 115 -9.19 -12.03 -5.33
CA ASP A 115 -10.28 -12.92 -5.67
C ASP A 115 -10.58 -12.82 -7.17
N LYS A 116 -10.40 -13.93 -7.88
CA LYS A 116 -10.64 -14.05 -9.32
C LYS A 116 -11.93 -14.84 -9.61
N THR A 117 -12.76 -15.10 -8.60
CA THR A 117 -14.01 -15.87 -8.75
C THR A 117 -15.19 -15.02 -9.21
N PHE A 118 -15.10 -13.70 -9.05
CA PHE A 118 -16.07 -12.75 -9.58
C PHE A 118 -16.07 -12.75 -11.11
N LYS A 119 -17.25 -12.61 -11.71
CA LYS A 119 -17.42 -12.74 -13.17
C LYS A 119 -16.67 -11.61 -13.91
N GLY A 120 -15.55 -11.96 -14.54
CA GLY A 120 -14.80 -11.06 -15.43
C GLY A 120 -14.09 -9.90 -14.73
N VAL A 121 -14.05 -9.88 -13.39
CA VAL A 121 -13.44 -8.81 -12.59
C VAL A 121 -12.60 -9.45 -11.49
N THR A 122 -11.39 -8.92 -11.29
CA THR A 122 -10.55 -9.30 -10.15
C THR A 122 -10.81 -8.34 -9.00
N VAL A 123 -11.07 -8.85 -7.80
CA VAL A 123 -11.29 -8.03 -6.61
C VAL A 123 -10.24 -8.33 -5.55
N GLY A 124 -9.44 -7.33 -5.21
CA GLY A 124 -8.42 -7.43 -4.16
C GLY A 124 -9.05 -7.49 -2.78
N ARG A 125 -8.91 -8.64 -2.10
CA ARG A 125 -9.19 -8.76 -0.65
C ARG A 125 -8.25 -7.86 0.16
N GLY A 126 -7.07 -7.58 -0.39
CA GLY A 126 -6.10 -6.64 0.15
C GLY A 126 -5.88 -5.41 -0.75
N ALA A 127 -4.62 -5.13 -1.09
CA ALA A 127 -4.26 -3.98 -1.92
C ALA A 127 -4.78 -4.10 -3.36
N GLN A 128 -5.24 -2.98 -3.95
CA GLN A 128 -5.64 -2.91 -5.36
C GLN A 128 -5.49 -1.50 -6.00
N ILE A 129 -5.33 -0.46 -5.21
CA ILE A 129 -5.12 0.92 -5.67
C ILE A 129 -3.62 1.24 -5.68
N VAL A 130 -3.15 1.90 -6.73
CA VAL A 130 -1.80 2.47 -6.85
C VAL A 130 -1.89 3.97 -6.58
N ASN A 131 -1.22 4.44 -5.54
CA ASN A 131 -1.22 5.86 -5.18
C ASN A 131 -0.03 6.58 -5.82
N GLY A 132 -0.30 7.47 -6.79
CA GLY A 132 0.69 8.21 -7.57
C GLY A 132 1.50 7.30 -8.50
N CYS A 133 1.26 7.38 -9.81
CA CYS A 133 1.92 6.51 -10.79
C CYS A 133 3.27 7.03 -11.31
N VAL A 134 3.56 8.33 -11.18
CA VAL A 134 4.81 8.90 -11.69
C VAL A 134 5.99 8.36 -10.88
N ASN A 135 6.93 7.70 -11.57
CA ASN A 135 8.10 7.03 -10.99
C ASN A 135 7.77 5.90 -10.00
N ASN A 136 6.52 5.42 -9.98
CA ASN A 136 6.12 4.33 -9.11
C ASN A 136 6.66 2.99 -9.63
N PRO A 137 7.33 2.16 -8.80
CA PRO A 137 7.80 0.85 -9.22
C PRO A 137 6.69 -0.08 -9.74
N VAL A 138 5.45 0.09 -9.27
CA VAL A 138 4.30 -0.66 -9.76
C VAL A 138 3.96 -0.29 -11.21
N ALA A 139 4.04 0.99 -11.56
CA ALA A 139 3.83 1.45 -12.94
C ALA A 139 4.90 0.87 -13.88
N LEU A 140 6.18 0.85 -13.45
CA LEU A 140 7.25 0.16 -14.17
C LEU A 140 6.92 -1.32 -14.39
N MET A 141 6.49 -2.04 -13.35
CA MET A 141 6.17 -3.46 -13.46
C MET A 141 4.93 -3.72 -14.33
N CYS A 142 3.95 -2.81 -14.34
CA CYS A 142 2.81 -2.88 -15.24
C CYS A 142 3.25 -2.71 -16.69
N GLU A 143 4.14 -1.75 -16.97
CA GLU A 143 4.72 -1.58 -18.33
C GLU A 143 5.53 -2.80 -18.77
N GLN A 144 6.34 -3.39 -17.87
CA GLN A 144 7.07 -4.62 -18.17
C GLN A 144 6.13 -5.78 -18.53
N LEU A 145 4.91 -5.81 -17.97
CA LEU A 145 3.87 -6.82 -18.24
C LEU A 145 2.90 -6.44 -19.36
N GLY A 146 2.94 -5.20 -19.87
CA GLY A 146 1.92 -4.69 -20.80
C GLY A 146 0.54 -4.54 -20.16
N ILE A 147 0.46 -4.34 -18.84
CA ILE A 147 -0.79 -4.16 -18.09
C ILE A 147 -1.18 -2.68 -18.10
N LYS A 148 -2.44 -2.40 -18.44
CA LYS A 148 -3.04 -1.08 -18.27
C LYS A 148 -3.71 -0.96 -16.90
N MET A 149 -3.57 0.21 -16.29
CA MET A 149 -4.26 0.57 -15.05
C MET A 149 -5.40 1.53 -15.38
N HIS A 150 -6.48 1.51 -14.59
CA HIS A 150 -7.58 2.45 -14.75
C HIS A 150 -7.35 3.68 -13.88
N LYS A 151 -7.32 4.88 -14.48
CA LYS A 151 -7.22 6.13 -13.72
C LYS A 151 -8.54 6.41 -13.02
N LEU A 152 -8.46 6.58 -11.71
CA LEU A 152 -9.61 6.99 -10.89
C LEU A 152 -9.96 8.46 -11.18
N GLY A 153 -11.24 8.71 -11.45
CA GLY A 153 -11.83 10.03 -11.58
C GLY A 153 -11.91 10.78 -10.25
N GLU A 154 -12.08 12.09 -10.32
CA GLU A 154 -12.14 12.96 -9.13
C GLU A 154 -13.54 13.02 -8.51
N LYS A 155 -14.59 12.66 -9.26
CA LYS A 155 -15.98 12.78 -8.81
C LYS A 155 -16.28 11.73 -7.74
N CYS A 156 -16.65 12.19 -6.55
CA CYS A 156 -17.15 11.37 -5.43
C CYS A 156 -18.36 12.05 -4.81
N ASP A 157 -19.57 11.71 -5.24
CA ASP A 157 -20.78 12.30 -4.67
C ASP A 157 -21.00 11.75 -3.24
N LEU A 158 -21.29 12.63 -2.28
CA LEU A 158 -21.65 12.23 -0.91
C LEU A 158 -23.15 11.97 -0.81
N ILE A 159 -23.53 10.70 -0.69
CA ILE A 159 -24.92 10.25 -0.67
C ILE A 159 -25.37 10.08 0.80
N GLN A 160 -26.51 10.69 1.12
CA GLN A 160 -27.18 10.58 2.41
C GLN A 160 -28.05 9.33 2.46
N GLU A 161 -28.22 8.73 3.64
CA GLU A 161 -29.31 7.79 3.88
C GLU A 161 -30.66 8.46 3.53
N GLY A 162 -31.50 7.76 2.77
CA GLY A 162 -32.68 8.32 2.11
C GLY A 162 -32.45 8.72 0.64
N GLY A 163 -31.22 8.59 0.14
CA GLY A 163 -30.88 8.63 -1.27
C GLY A 163 -30.62 10.00 -1.90
N ARG A 164 -30.61 11.06 -1.08
CA ARG A 164 -30.26 12.41 -1.54
C ARG A 164 -28.76 12.56 -1.69
N ILE A 165 -28.34 13.16 -2.80
CA ILE A 165 -26.97 13.62 -2.98
C ILE A 165 -26.80 14.95 -2.25
N THR A 166 -25.68 15.11 -1.56
CA THR A 166 -25.39 16.32 -0.78
C THR A 166 -25.19 17.52 -1.69
N ASP A 167 -25.70 18.67 -1.26
CA ASP A 167 -25.54 19.93 -1.99
C ASP A 167 -24.03 20.24 -2.15
N PRO A 168 -23.54 20.51 -3.38
CA PRO A 168 -22.13 20.81 -3.62
C PRO A 168 -21.59 22.00 -2.81
N THR A 169 -22.45 22.92 -2.37
CA THR A 169 -22.07 24.05 -1.50
C THR A 169 -21.82 23.62 -0.06
N ILE A 170 -22.56 22.62 0.44
CA ILE A 170 -22.35 22.03 1.76
C ILE A 170 -21.07 21.19 1.75
N ASP A 171 -20.92 20.35 0.72
CA ASP A 171 -19.74 19.51 0.52
C ASP A 171 -18.45 20.35 0.54
N LYS A 172 -18.36 21.36 -0.34
CA LYS A 172 -17.20 22.29 -0.39
C LYS A 172 -16.98 23.05 0.92
N ARG A 173 -18.04 23.45 1.62
CA ARG A 173 -17.94 24.16 2.89
C ARG A 173 -17.31 23.28 3.97
N MET A 174 -17.75 22.03 4.07
CA MET A 174 -17.27 21.12 5.11
C MET A 174 -15.89 20.56 4.80
N ASP A 175 -15.57 20.35 3.52
CA ASP A 175 -14.19 20.07 3.09
C ASP A 175 -13.24 21.21 3.50
N PHE A 176 -13.63 22.47 3.25
CA PHE A 176 -12.84 23.63 3.66
C PHE A 176 -12.62 23.67 5.18
N HIS A 177 -13.67 23.49 5.98
CA HIS A 177 -13.53 23.49 7.45
C HIS A 177 -12.70 22.32 7.97
N PHE A 178 -12.85 21.13 7.39
CA PHE A 178 -12.03 19.97 7.75
C PHE A 178 -10.54 20.25 7.51
N ASN A 179 -10.18 20.75 6.32
CA ASN A 179 -8.79 21.07 6.00
C ASN A 179 -8.25 22.24 6.85
N ALA A 180 -9.07 23.26 7.13
CA ALA A 180 -8.68 24.36 8.00
C ALA A 180 -8.38 23.89 9.44
N ILE A 181 -9.11 22.89 9.95
CA ILE A 181 -8.78 22.29 11.26
C ILE A 181 -7.41 21.60 11.18
N LEU A 182 -7.12 20.87 10.10
CA LEU A 182 -5.81 20.23 9.91
C LEU A 182 -4.67 21.25 9.79
N ASP A 183 -4.90 22.41 9.18
CA ASP A 183 -3.93 23.51 9.15
C ASP A 183 -3.59 24.00 10.57
N VAL A 184 -4.60 24.17 11.42
CA VAL A 184 -4.41 24.58 12.82
C VAL A 184 -3.72 23.48 13.63
N VAL A 185 -4.03 22.19 13.39
CA VAL A 185 -3.27 21.06 13.98
C VAL A 185 -1.81 21.14 13.56
N SER A 186 -1.54 21.42 12.29
CA SER A 186 -0.19 21.55 11.73
C SER A 186 0.58 22.74 12.32
N GLU A 187 -0.10 23.86 12.58
CA GLU A 187 0.48 24.99 13.30
C GLU A 187 0.79 24.64 14.75
N TRP A 188 -0.16 24.03 15.46
CA TRP A 188 -0.04 23.68 16.87
C TRP A 188 1.15 22.76 17.16
N ARG A 189 1.48 21.83 16.25
CA ARG A 189 2.52 20.81 16.46
C ARG A 189 3.96 21.29 16.26
N LYS A 190 4.19 22.46 15.64
CA LYS A 190 5.54 22.91 15.19
C LYS A 190 6.60 22.95 16.29
N ASP A 191 6.21 23.35 17.49
CA ASP A 191 7.07 23.52 18.67
C ASP A 191 6.90 22.39 19.70
N LYS A 192 6.11 21.35 19.38
CA LYS A 192 5.81 20.25 20.30
C LYS A 192 6.85 19.15 20.19
N THR A 193 7.26 18.60 21.32
CA THR A 193 8.13 17.41 21.40
C THR A 193 7.31 16.11 21.42
N GLN A 194 7.98 14.96 21.32
CA GLN A 194 7.30 13.65 21.42
C GLN A 194 6.58 13.45 22.76
N HIS A 195 7.06 14.06 23.84
CA HIS A 195 6.42 13.98 25.16
C HIS A 195 5.16 14.84 25.29
N GLN A 196 4.94 15.76 24.35
CA GLN A 196 3.78 16.66 24.29
C GLN A 196 2.81 16.27 23.18
N ASP A 197 2.99 15.09 22.59
CA ASP A 197 2.09 14.59 21.57
C ASP A 197 0.73 14.26 22.17
N VAL A 198 -0.32 14.44 21.38
CA VAL A 198 -1.68 14.06 21.73
C VAL A 198 -2.33 13.32 20.57
N PRO A 199 -3.41 12.57 20.80
CA PRO A 199 -4.16 11.97 19.71
C PRO A 199 -4.71 13.01 18.73
N LEU A 200 -4.62 12.71 17.44
CA LEU A 200 -5.12 13.55 16.36
C LEU A 200 -6.61 13.83 16.51
N GLY A 201 -7.40 12.80 16.83
CA GLY A 201 -8.84 12.93 17.04
C GLY A 201 -9.21 13.88 18.19
N GLU A 202 -8.45 13.83 19.29
CA GLU A 202 -8.65 14.72 20.44
C GLU A 202 -8.33 16.17 20.07
N LYS A 203 -7.20 16.40 19.38
CA LYS A 203 -6.80 17.75 18.96
C LYS A 203 -7.77 18.35 17.94
N ILE A 204 -8.27 17.56 16.99
CA ILE A 204 -9.30 17.98 16.04
C ILE A 204 -10.57 18.42 16.80
N GLN A 205 -11.05 17.61 17.75
CA GLN A 205 -12.25 17.96 18.53
C GLN A 205 -12.05 19.21 19.40
N GLU A 206 -10.87 19.38 20.00
CA GLU A 206 -10.52 20.57 20.77
C GLU A 206 -10.58 21.84 19.91
N ILE A 207 -9.92 21.83 18.75
CA ILE A 207 -9.91 22.96 17.81
C ILE A 207 -11.32 23.24 17.28
N TYR A 208 -12.07 22.19 16.93
CA TYR A 208 -13.43 22.33 16.45
C TYR A 208 -14.34 23.02 17.47
N LYS A 209 -14.32 22.57 18.73
CA LYS A 209 -15.12 23.19 19.81
C LYS A 209 -14.72 24.64 20.06
N ALA A 210 -13.42 24.93 20.08
CA ALA A 210 -12.92 26.30 20.23
C ALA A 210 -13.39 27.19 19.07
N PHE A 211 -13.32 26.70 17.83
CA PHE A 211 -13.78 27.45 16.65
C PHE A 211 -15.28 27.80 16.71
N ILE A 212 -16.14 26.86 17.10
CA ILE A 212 -17.57 27.10 17.28
C ILE A 212 -17.82 28.15 18.37
N GLN A 213 -17.11 28.02 19.50
CA GLN A 213 -17.24 28.95 20.62
C GLN A 213 -16.81 30.39 20.26
N GLU A 214 -15.71 30.54 19.53
CA GLU A 214 -15.15 31.85 19.16
C GLU A 214 -15.94 32.54 18.05
N SER A 215 -16.42 31.78 17.06
CA SER A 215 -17.13 32.37 15.91
C SER A 215 -18.64 32.52 16.12
N GLY A 216 -19.23 31.74 17.02
CA GLY A 216 -20.68 31.64 17.20
C GLY A 216 -21.41 30.98 16.01
N ILE A 217 -20.69 30.41 15.04
CA ILE A 217 -21.29 29.67 13.93
C ILE A 217 -21.99 28.40 14.46
N GLN A 218 -23.08 28.01 13.82
CA GLN A 218 -23.74 26.74 14.08
C GLN A 218 -23.85 25.96 12.79
N PHE A 219 -23.25 24.77 12.76
CA PHE A 219 -23.42 23.83 11.67
C PHE A 219 -24.73 23.06 11.85
N SER A 220 -25.40 22.82 10.73
CA SER A 220 -26.55 21.93 10.66
C SER A 220 -26.16 20.48 10.94
N GLU A 221 -27.14 19.64 11.28
CA GLU A 221 -26.92 18.21 11.48
C GLU A 221 -26.29 17.54 10.24
N LEU A 222 -26.67 17.97 9.03
CA LEU A 222 -26.09 17.45 7.80
C LEU A 222 -24.61 17.83 7.66
N GLU A 223 -24.26 19.09 7.93
CA GLU A 223 -22.88 19.57 7.90
C GLU A 223 -21.99 18.79 8.89
N GLU A 224 -22.49 18.55 10.10
CA GLU A 224 -21.81 17.71 11.10
C GLU A 224 -21.58 16.27 10.60
N LYS A 225 -22.57 15.67 9.91
CA LYS A 225 -22.42 14.33 9.33
C LYS A 225 -21.42 14.30 8.16
N VAL A 226 -21.38 15.34 7.33
CA VAL A 226 -20.34 15.49 6.28
C VAL A 226 -18.95 15.58 6.90
N LEU A 227 -18.79 16.32 8.01
CA LEU A 227 -17.53 16.34 8.75
C LEU A 227 -17.13 14.95 9.26
N GLN A 228 -18.09 14.15 9.75
CA GLN A 228 -17.81 12.76 10.14
C GLN A 228 -17.37 11.88 8.97
N PHE A 229 -17.86 12.11 7.75
CA PHE A 229 -17.36 11.44 6.55
C PHE A 229 -15.87 11.73 6.33
N HIS A 230 -15.43 12.99 6.38
CA HIS A 230 -14.01 13.33 6.22
C HIS A 230 -13.13 12.71 7.31
N LEU A 231 -13.60 12.72 8.56
CA LEU A 231 -12.90 12.05 9.67
C LEU A 231 -12.79 10.54 9.44
N SER A 232 -13.83 9.89 8.93
CA SER A 232 -13.78 8.46 8.57
C SER A 232 -12.80 8.17 7.44
N ASN A 233 -12.68 9.08 6.47
CA ASN A 233 -11.73 8.93 5.36
C ASN A 233 -10.28 9.06 5.85
N LEU A 234 -10.04 9.91 6.85
CA LEU A 234 -8.76 9.99 7.54
C LEU A 234 -8.47 8.72 8.36
N GLU A 235 -9.48 8.15 9.04
CA GLU A 235 -9.34 6.85 9.72
C GLU A 235 -9.02 5.72 8.74
N TYR A 236 -9.64 5.71 7.56
CA TYR A 236 -9.31 4.78 6.47
C TYR A 236 -7.85 4.90 6.04
N ALA A 237 -7.35 6.12 5.83
CA ALA A 237 -5.95 6.35 5.45
C ALA A 237 -4.96 5.87 6.53
N CYS A 238 -5.26 6.12 7.81
CA CYS A 238 -4.43 5.67 8.93
C CYS A 238 -4.64 4.18 9.31
N GLY A 239 -5.74 3.57 8.87
CA GLY A 239 -6.20 2.25 9.33
C GLY A 239 -6.46 2.20 10.84
N SER A 240 -6.90 3.30 11.45
CA SER A 240 -7.06 3.39 12.91
C SER A 240 -8.04 4.48 13.29
N ASN A 241 -8.68 4.34 14.46
CA ASN A 241 -9.37 5.45 15.09
C ASN A 241 -8.38 6.59 15.36
N LEU A 242 -8.79 7.84 15.10
CA LEU A 242 -7.93 9.03 15.25
C LEU A 242 -7.48 9.30 16.69
N SER A 243 -8.11 8.70 17.70
CA SER A 243 -7.69 8.71 19.11
C SER A 243 -6.44 7.87 19.38
N GLN A 244 -5.99 7.06 18.43
CA GLN A 244 -4.77 6.24 18.53
C GLN A 244 -3.67 6.74 17.60
N VAL A 245 -3.94 7.77 16.79
CA VAL A 245 -3.00 8.32 15.81
C VAL A 245 -2.36 9.59 16.37
N SER A 246 -1.04 9.72 16.21
CA SER A 246 -0.28 10.90 16.65
C SER A 246 -0.70 12.17 15.89
N ALA A 247 -1.08 13.24 16.60
CA ALA A 247 -1.31 14.55 15.97
C ALA A 247 -0.03 15.13 15.37
N ARG A 248 1.14 14.85 15.97
CA ARG A 248 2.43 15.34 15.50
C ARG A 248 2.95 14.60 14.27
N SER A 249 2.57 13.34 14.06
CA SER A 249 3.25 12.46 13.10
C SER A 249 2.32 11.63 12.22
N TRP A 250 1.03 11.92 12.13
CA TRP A 250 0.09 11.16 11.28
C TRP A 250 0.45 11.17 9.79
N ASP A 251 1.05 12.26 9.31
CA ASP A 251 1.47 12.56 7.93
C ASP A 251 3.01 12.70 7.83
N HIS A 252 3.76 12.09 8.76
CA HIS A 252 5.21 12.31 8.89
C HIS A 252 6.01 11.99 7.61
N ASN A 253 5.46 11.16 6.72
CA ASN A 253 6.08 10.79 5.45
C ASN A 253 6.09 11.96 4.46
N GLU A 254 5.13 12.88 4.53
CA GLU A 254 5.00 14.04 3.63
C GLU A 254 6.10 15.08 3.83
N PHE A 255 6.91 14.93 4.88
CA PHE A 255 8.20 15.63 4.98
C PHE A 255 9.12 15.33 3.77
N PHE A 256 9.02 14.13 3.20
CA PHE A 256 9.73 13.73 1.99
C PHE A 256 8.83 13.83 0.76
N ALA A 257 9.43 14.03 -0.42
CA ALA A 257 8.68 14.02 -1.68
C ALA A 257 7.93 12.69 -1.87
N GLN A 258 6.63 12.78 -2.13
CA GLN A 258 5.76 11.63 -2.39
C GLN A 258 5.67 11.31 -3.89
N PHE A 259 5.09 10.16 -4.22
CA PHE A 259 4.78 9.83 -5.62
C PHE A 259 3.68 10.74 -6.15
N ALA A 260 3.91 11.31 -7.34
CA ALA A 260 2.99 12.22 -8.00
C ALA A 260 2.16 11.51 -9.10
N GLY A 261 1.25 12.26 -9.72
CA GLY A 261 0.43 11.81 -10.85
C GLY A 261 -0.78 10.97 -10.42
N ASP A 262 -1.28 10.17 -11.36
CA ASP A 262 -2.58 9.54 -11.21
C ASP A 262 -2.63 8.49 -10.09
N HIS A 263 -3.76 8.46 -9.37
CA HIS A 263 -4.18 7.31 -8.58
C HIS A 263 -4.94 6.36 -9.50
N THR A 264 -4.60 5.07 -9.46
CA THR A 264 -5.17 4.10 -10.40
C THR A 264 -5.66 2.83 -9.70
N LEU A 265 -6.70 2.22 -10.27
CA LEU A 265 -7.11 0.86 -9.96
C LEU A 265 -6.31 -0.12 -10.82
N LEU A 266 -5.57 -1.02 -10.18
CA LEU A 266 -4.93 -2.14 -10.87
C LEU A 266 -5.97 -3.24 -11.10
N THR A 267 -6.72 -3.12 -12.19
CA THR A 267 -7.90 -3.96 -12.52
C THR A 267 -7.59 -5.45 -12.57
N VAL A 268 -6.39 -5.83 -13.03
CA VAL A 268 -5.92 -7.23 -13.05
C VAL A 268 -5.50 -7.75 -11.67
N GLY A 269 -5.41 -6.88 -10.67
CA GLY A 269 -4.99 -7.20 -9.31
C GLY A 269 -3.48 -7.27 -9.12
N TYR A 270 -3.01 -6.97 -7.90
CA TYR A 270 -1.59 -7.02 -7.55
C TYR A 270 -1.00 -8.44 -7.56
N SER A 271 -1.84 -9.47 -7.44
CA SER A 271 -1.43 -10.88 -7.53
C SER A 271 -0.64 -11.14 -8.81
N THR A 272 -1.02 -10.53 -9.93
CA THR A 272 -0.30 -10.68 -11.21
C THR A 272 1.16 -10.24 -11.12
N VAL A 273 1.44 -9.15 -10.40
CA VAL A 273 2.80 -8.65 -10.15
C VAL A 273 3.54 -9.56 -9.16
N ILE A 274 2.85 -9.97 -8.08
CA ILE A 274 3.39 -10.86 -7.04
C ILE A 274 3.81 -12.21 -7.62
N ASP A 275 2.95 -12.83 -8.43
CA ASP A 275 3.19 -14.11 -9.08
C ASP A 275 4.41 -14.01 -10.00
N LYS A 276 4.55 -12.90 -10.74
CA LYS A 276 5.69 -12.68 -11.62
C LYS A 276 7.00 -12.44 -10.86
N LEU A 277 6.97 -11.74 -9.73
CA LEU A 277 8.15 -11.60 -8.86
C LEU A 277 8.59 -12.94 -8.29
N ALA A 278 7.65 -13.82 -7.96
CA ALA A 278 7.89 -15.14 -7.37
C ALA A 278 8.39 -16.20 -8.37
N GLU A 279 8.16 -15.99 -9.67
CA GLU A 279 8.48 -16.97 -10.71
C GLU A 279 9.96 -17.38 -10.72
N GLY A 280 10.19 -18.69 -10.58
CA GLY A 280 11.53 -19.30 -10.58
C GLY A 280 12.32 -19.16 -9.28
N LEU A 281 11.72 -18.61 -8.21
CA LEU A 281 12.37 -18.51 -6.89
C LEU A 281 12.16 -19.77 -6.04
N ASP A 282 13.11 -20.08 -5.16
CA ASP A 282 12.96 -21.14 -4.14
C ASP A 282 12.14 -20.60 -2.96
N ILE A 283 10.83 -20.90 -2.96
CA ILE A 283 9.87 -20.48 -1.94
C ILE A 283 9.32 -21.71 -1.23
N ARG A 284 9.43 -21.74 0.10
CA ARG A 284 8.90 -22.79 0.97
C ARG A 284 7.70 -22.27 1.74
N LEU A 285 6.51 -22.74 1.33
CA LEU A 285 5.23 -22.42 1.96
C LEU A 285 4.98 -23.34 3.17
N ASN A 286 4.14 -22.91 4.11
CA ASN A 286 3.86 -23.61 5.36
C ASN A 286 5.11 -23.82 6.25
N PHE A 287 6.09 -22.91 6.16
CA PHE A 287 7.28 -22.88 7.01
C PHE A 287 7.29 -21.63 7.91
N PRO A 288 6.38 -21.55 8.90
CA PRO A 288 6.40 -20.44 9.86
C PRO A 288 7.69 -20.48 10.68
N VAL A 289 8.50 -19.44 10.56
CA VAL A 289 9.72 -19.25 11.36
C VAL A 289 9.35 -18.95 12.81
N GLN A 290 9.95 -19.66 13.75
CA GLN A 290 9.77 -19.47 15.20
C GLN A 290 10.97 -18.84 15.88
N SER A 291 12.19 -19.13 15.42
CA SER A 291 13.40 -18.55 16.00
C SER A 291 14.47 -18.23 14.97
N ILE A 292 15.26 -17.21 15.26
CA ILE A 292 16.40 -16.76 14.48
C ILE A 292 17.57 -16.56 15.44
N ASP A 293 18.60 -17.40 15.30
CA ASP A 293 19.85 -17.30 16.03
C ASP A 293 20.95 -16.76 15.12
N TYR A 294 21.50 -15.59 15.45
CA TYR A 294 22.58 -14.93 14.74
C TYR A 294 23.79 -14.67 15.66
N SER A 295 23.96 -15.48 16.71
CA SER A 295 25.09 -15.43 17.63
C SER A 295 26.35 -16.12 17.09
N GLY A 296 26.19 -17.08 16.17
CA GLY A 296 27.27 -17.83 15.53
C GLY A 296 27.82 -17.22 14.24
N GLU A 297 28.67 -17.97 13.53
CA GLU A 297 29.24 -17.56 12.23
C GLU A 297 28.19 -17.49 11.12
N GLU A 298 27.26 -18.46 11.11
CA GLU A 298 26.08 -18.46 10.25
C GLU A 298 24.82 -18.24 11.08
N VAL A 299 23.80 -17.67 10.44
CA VAL A 299 22.48 -17.50 11.03
C VAL A 299 21.72 -18.83 10.94
N GLN A 300 21.14 -19.27 12.05
CA GLN A 300 20.24 -20.41 12.12
C GLN A 300 18.79 -19.94 12.20
N VAL A 301 17.94 -20.44 11.31
CA VAL A 301 16.51 -20.13 11.25
C VAL A 301 15.74 -21.41 11.52
N THR A 302 14.95 -21.45 12.60
CA THR A 302 14.17 -22.63 12.98
C THR A 302 12.69 -22.38 12.70
N THR A 303 12.06 -23.33 12.01
CA THR A 303 10.62 -23.30 11.70
C THR A 303 9.81 -24.08 12.74
N ALA A 304 8.48 -23.91 12.74
CA ALA A 304 7.61 -24.47 13.77
C ALA A 304 7.58 -26.01 13.86
N ASP A 305 7.95 -26.68 12.77
CA ASP A 305 8.12 -28.13 12.69
C ASP A 305 9.46 -28.60 13.26
N GLY A 306 10.33 -27.69 13.70
CA GLY A 306 11.67 -27.97 14.20
C GLY A 306 12.75 -28.03 13.10
N THR A 307 12.41 -27.82 11.83
CA THR A 307 13.41 -27.79 10.75
C THR A 307 14.34 -26.59 10.94
N VAL A 308 15.65 -26.84 10.90
CA VAL A 308 16.70 -25.82 11.04
C VAL A 308 17.35 -25.54 9.69
N TRP A 309 17.41 -24.27 9.33
CA TRP A 309 18.03 -23.77 8.10
C TRP A 309 19.24 -22.89 8.45
N THR A 310 20.34 -23.01 7.71
CA THR A 310 21.52 -22.15 7.89
C THR A 310 21.76 -21.23 6.70
N THR A 311 22.27 -20.03 6.98
CA THR A 311 22.51 -19.00 5.96
C THR A 311 23.51 -17.96 6.46
N GLN A 312 24.20 -17.27 5.54
CA GLN A 312 25.10 -16.19 5.92
C GLN A 312 24.35 -14.91 6.33
N LYS A 313 23.14 -14.69 5.79
CA LYS A 313 22.29 -13.53 6.09
C LYS A 313 20.82 -13.93 6.17
N VAL A 314 20.08 -13.20 6.99
CA VAL A 314 18.61 -13.31 7.07
C VAL A 314 17.97 -11.94 6.85
N LEU A 315 16.86 -11.90 6.13
CA LEU A 315 16.02 -10.71 5.97
C LEU A 315 14.61 -11.03 6.47
N VAL A 316 14.14 -10.29 7.47
CA VAL A 316 12.80 -10.46 8.05
C VAL A 316 11.85 -9.43 7.47
N THR A 317 10.77 -9.90 6.83
CA THR A 317 9.75 -9.05 6.19
C THR A 317 8.35 -9.29 6.75
N VAL A 318 8.26 -9.89 7.94
CA VAL A 318 6.98 -10.16 8.60
C VAL A 318 6.23 -8.86 8.95
N PRO A 319 4.88 -8.88 8.99
CA PRO A 319 4.09 -7.72 9.38
C PRO A 319 4.47 -7.17 10.77
N LEU A 320 4.34 -5.85 10.94
CA LEU A 320 4.61 -5.16 12.20
C LEU A 320 3.93 -5.82 13.42
N ALA A 321 2.65 -6.21 13.26
CA ALA A 321 1.89 -6.86 14.31
C ALA A 321 2.51 -8.18 14.81
N LEU A 322 3.24 -8.91 13.95
CA LEU A 322 3.95 -10.14 14.38
C LEU A 322 5.23 -9.81 15.17
N LEU A 323 5.91 -8.71 14.83
CA LEU A 323 7.04 -8.22 15.62
C LEU A 323 6.57 -7.75 17.01
N GLN A 324 5.47 -7.01 17.08
CA GLN A 324 4.87 -6.53 18.34
C GLN A 324 4.42 -7.69 19.25
N LYS A 325 3.92 -8.78 18.66
CA LYS A 325 3.53 -10.01 19.38
C LYS A 325 4.73 -10.89 19.77
N ASN A 326 5.96 -10.52 19.42
CA ASN A 326 7.15 -11.34 19.60
C ASN A 326 6.98 -12.77 19.04
N ALA A 327 6.36 -12.90 17.87
CA ALA A 327 6.06 -14.20 17.26
C ALA A 327 7.32 -14.96 16.80
N ILE A 328 8.46 -14.28 16.69
CA ILE A 328 9.77 -14.85 16.36
C ILE A 328 10.72 -14.53 17.51
N GLN A 329 11.36 -15.56 18.06
CA GLN A 329 12.42 -15.42 19.04
C GLN A 329 13.74 -15.05 18.34
N PHE A 330 14.39 -13.99 18.80
CA PHE A 330 15.70 -13.58 18.30
C PHE A 330 16.79 -13.88 19.34
N ASN A 331 17.89 -14.50 18.91
CA ASN A 331 19.08 -14.70 19.72
C ASN A 331 20.34 -14.17 19.00
N PRO A 332 21.08 -13.19 19.57
CA PRO A 332 20.71 -12.34 20.71
C PRO A 332 19.36 -11.61 20.51
N PRO A 333 18.72 -11.09 21.57
CA PRO A 333 17.45 -10.37 21.43
C PRO A 333 17.61 -9.06 20.64
N LEU A 334 16.51 -8.58 20.05
CA LEU A 334 16.46 -7.25 19.45
C LEU A 334 16.74 -6.19 20.52
N SER A 335 17.48 -5.14 20.16
CA SER A 335 17.81 -4.07 21.11
C SER A 335 16.58 -3.33 21.62
N GLU A 336 16.64 -2.81 22.85
CA GLU A 336 15.55 -2.01 23.44
C GLU A 336 15.12 -0.85 22.53
N LYS A 337 16.08 -0.23 21.83
CA LYS A 337 15.81 0.82 20.83
C LYS A 337 14.90 0.33 19.71
N LYS A 338 15.11 -0.89 19.19
CA LYS A 338 14.24 -1.49 18.17
C LYS A 338 12.87 -1.83 18.74
N ILE A 339 12.82 -2.42 19.94
CA ILE A 339 11.55 -2.76 20.59
C ILE A 339 10.69 -1.50 20.83
N LYS A 340 11.29 -0.41 21.33
CA LYS A 340 10.59 0.89 21.49
C LYS A 340 10.06 1.41 20.15
N ALA A 341 10.84 1.33 19.07
CA ALA A 341 10.40 1.79 17.74
C ALA A 341 9.30 0.89 17.12
N ILE A 342 9.37 -0.43 17.33
CA ILE A 342 8.33 -1.38 16.90
C ILE A 342 7.00 -1.06 17.61
N ASN A 343 7.07 -0.77 18.91
CA ASN A 343 5.88 -0.52 19.72
C ASN A 343 5.36 0.92 19.62
N SER A 344 6.12 1.86 19.06
CA SER A 344 5.65 3.23 18.82
C SER A 344 4.83 3.39 17.52
N LEU A 345 4.78 2.37 16.67
CA LEU A 345 4.01 2.37 15.43
C LEU A 345 2.70 1.58 15.60
N GLY A 346 1.60 2.09 15.06
CA GLY A 346 0.32 1.40 15.05
C GLY A 346 0.26 0.29 13.99
N ALA A 347 -0.29 -0.87 14.36
CA ALA A 347 -0.66 -1.91 13.39
C ALA A 347 -2.07 -1.63 12.84
N GLY A 348 -2.17 -0.66 11.93
CA GLY A 348 -3.44 -0.24 11.33
C GLY A 348 -4.18 -1.38 10.62
N VAL A 349 -5.50 -1.34 10.68
CA VAL A 349 -6.43 -2.34 10.15
C VAL A 349 -7.61 -1.66 9.46
N ILE A 350 -7.98 -2.22 8.31
CA ILE A 350 -9.25 -2.02 7.63
C ILE A 350 -9.74 -3.39 7.19
N GLU A 351 -11.04 -3.53 7.01
CA GLU A 351 -11.63 -4.71 6.37
C GLU A 351 -12.34 -4.31 5.08
N LYS A 352 -12.48 -5.25 4.15
CA LYS A 352 -13.16 -5.04 2.87
C LYS A 352 -14.34 -5.97 2.72
N ILE A 353 -15.39 -5.46 2.10
CA ILE A 353 -16.52 -6.27 1.60
C ILE A 353 -16.64 -6.06 0.09
N ALA A 354 -16.88 -7.14 -0.65
CA ALA A 354 -17.17 -7.09 -2.08
C ALA A 354 -18.47 -7.83 -2.36
N LEU A 355 -19.33 -7.23 -3.18
CA LEU A 355 -20.67 -7.73 -3.48
C LEU A 355 -20.90 -7.76 -4.99
N GLN A 356 -21.31 -8.91 -5.51
CA GLN A 356 -21.75 -9.05 -6.89
C GLN A 356 -23.28 -9.00 -6.97
N PHE A 357 -23.80 -8.20 -7.89
CA PHE A 357 -25.23 -8.00 -8.12
C PHE A 357 -25.66 -8.56 -9.48
N PRO A 358 -26.96 -8.78 -9.71
CA PRO A 358 -27.48 -9.19 -11.01
C PRO A 358 -27.39 -8.10 -12.09
N TYR A 359 -27.44 -6.83 -11.70
CA TYR A 359 -27.34 -5.67 -12.59
C TYR A 359 -26.77 -4.45 -11.84
N ARG A 360 -26.30 -3.45 -12.59
CA ARG A 360 -25.69 -2.21 -12.09
C ARG A 360 -26.75 -1.19 -11.68
N PHE A 361 -27.37 -1.43 -10.52
CA PHE A 361 -28.48 -0.58 -10.05
C PHE A 361 -28.06 0.88 -9.80
N TRP A 362 -26.78 1.13 -9.52
CA TRP A 362 -26.26 2.45 -9.18
C TRP A 362 -26.03 3.40 -10.37
N ASP A 363 -26.02 2.89 -11.61
CA ASP A 363 -25.59 3.63 -12.81
C ASP A 363 -26.35 4.94 -12.99
N SER A 364 -27.67 4.93 -12.74
CA SER A 364 -28.52 6.10 -12.94
C SER A 364 -28.18 7.27 -11.99
N LYS A 365 -27.73 6.96 -10.77
CA LYS A 365 -27.43 7.95 -9.73
C LYS A 365 -25.98 8.41 -9.78
N ILE A 366 -25.01 7.48 -9.88
CA ILE A 366 -23.59 7.83 -9.80
C ILE A 366 -23.00 8.25 -11.16
N GLN A 367 -23.70 7.95 -12.27
CA GLN A 367 -23.40 8.44 -13.62
C GLN A 367 -21.95 8.13 -14.08
N GLY A 368 -21.48 6.91 -13.80
CA GLY A 368 -20.15 6.45 -14.22
C GLY A 368 -18.99 6.96 -13.36
N ALA A 369 -19.25 7.56 -12.19
CA ALA A 369 -18.20 7.81 -11.19
C ALA A 369 -17.61 6.48 -10.70
N ASP A 370 -16.29 6.45 -10.47
CA ASP A 370 -15.58 5.24 -10.01
C ASP A 370 -15.91 4.86 -8.56
N PHE A 371 -16.42 5.81 -7.79
CA PHE A 371 -16.80 5.63 -6.40
C PHE A 371 -17.80 6.70 -5.94
N PHE A 372 -18.46 6.42 -4.82
CA PHE A 372 -19.36 7.35 -4.14
C PHE A 372 -19.20 7.24 -2.62
N GLY A 373 -19.43 8.36 -1.94
CA GLY A 373 -19.35 8.47 -0.48
C GLY A 373 -20.69 8.16 0.18
N HIS A 374 -20.64 7.57 1.36
CA HIS A 374 -21.76 7.36 2.27
C HIS A 374 -21.63 8.34 3.43
N ILE A 375 -22.60 9.25 3.56
CA ILE A 375 -22.67 10.12 4.74
C ILE A 375 -23.16 9.31 5.93
N PRO A 376 -22.36 9.22 7.01
CA PRO A 376 -22.72 8.36 8.12
C PRO A 376 -23.88 8.94 8.94
N PRO A 377 -24.72 8.07 9.53
CA PRO A 377 -25.85 8.52 10.34
C PRO A 377 -25.41 9.15 11.67
N ASN A 378 -24.23 8.80 12.19
CA ASN A 378 -23.63 9.36 13.40
C ASN A 378 -22.13 9.07 13.48
N SER A 379 -21.43 9.71 14.42
CA SER A 379 -19.98 9.58 14.61
C SER A 379 -19.51 8.16 14.93
N SER A 380 -20.28 7.37 15.68
CA SER A 380 -19.90 6.00 16.06
C SER A 380 -19.97 5.02 14.89
N GLN A 381 -20.71 5.35 13.84
CA GLN A 381 -20.89 4.53 12.63
C GLN A 381 -20.13 5.06 11.43
N ARG A 382 -19.31 6.11 11.59
CA ARG A 382 -18.61 6.76 10.47
C ARG A 382 -17.71 5.83 9.66
N GLY A 383 -17.14 4.81 10.31
CA GLY A 383 -16.27 3.84 9.67
C GLY A 383 -16.99 2.70 8.94
N LEU A 384 -18.32 2.64 8.97
CA LEU A 384 -19.09 1.60 8.28
C LEU A 384 -19.37 1.99 6.83
N PHE A 385 -18.63 1.37 5.90
CA PHE A 385 -18.87 1.47 4.47
C PHE A 385 -18.85 2.92 3.96
N SER A 386 -17.83 3.70 4.36
CA SER A 386 -17.75 5.14 4.09
C SER A 386 -17.64 5.47 2.59
N VAL A 387 -16.98 4.61 1.81
CA VAL A 387 -16.85 4.76 0.35
C VAL A 387 -17.16 3.42 -0.32
N PHE A 388 -17.92 3.47 -1.40
CA PHE A 388 -18.17 2.34 -2.29
C PHE A 388 -17.44 2.58 -3.62
N TYR A 389 -16.72 1.56 -4.08
CA TYR A 389 -15.95 1.55 -5.31
C TYR A 389 -16.64 0.66 -6.33
N ASP A 390 -16.80 1.16 -7.54
CA ASP A 390 -17.16 0.36 -8.69
C ASP A 390 -15.94 -0.42 -9.16
N MET A 391 -16.05 -1.75 -9.15
CA MET A 391 -14.91 -2.61 -9.47
C MET A 391 -14.78 -2.91 -10.96
N ASP A 392 -15.72 -2.46 -11.79
CA ASP A 392 -15.64 -2.61 -13.25
C ASP A 392 -15.68 -1.26 -13.98
N PRO A 393 -14.50 -0.68 -14.26
CA PRO A 393 -14.39 0.55 -15.05
C PRO A 393 -15.00 0.48 -16.46
N GLU A 394 -15.22 -0.71 -17.01
CA GLU A 394 -15.86 -0.86 -18.33
C GLU A 394 -17.38 -0.78 -18.27
N GLY A 395 -17.99 -0.76 -17.07
CA GLY A 395 -19.43 -0.66 -16.87
C GLY A 395 -20.23 -1.90 -17.31
N LYS A 396 -19.60 -3.08 -17.41
CA LYS A 396 -20.22 -4.32 -17.91
C LYS A 396 -20.67 -5.27 -16.81
N GLN A 397 -20.00 -5.26 -15.67
CA GLN A 397 -20.23 -6.10 -14.51
C GLN A 397 -20.71 -5.25 -13.34
N SER A 398 -21.42 -5.88 -12.42
CA SER A 398 -22.05 -5.23 -11.28
C SER A 398 -21.42 -5.71 -9.99
N ILE A 399 -20.23 -5.18 -9.68
CA ILE A 399 -19.50 -5.49 -8.45
C ILE A 399 -19.15 -4.19 -7.73
N LEU A 400 -19.57 -4.09 -6.48
CA LEU A 400 -19.16 -3.02 -5.57
C LEU A 400 -18.21 -3.56 -4.52
N MET A 401 -17.23 -2.74 -4.14
CA MET A 401 -16.38 -2.97 -2.97
C MET A 401 -16.54 -1.80 -2.00
N SER A 402 -16.53 -2.09 -0.70
CA SER A 402 -16.49 -1.07 0.33
C SER A 402 -15.55 -1.45 1.46
N VAL A 403 -15.26 -0.49 2.32
CA VAL A 403 -14.28 -0.59 3.40
C VAL A 403 -14.92 -0.37 4.76
N VAL A 404 -14.38 -1.03 5.76
CA VAL A 404 -14.71 -0.81 7.18
C VAL A 404 -13.44 -0.34 7.90
N THR A 405 -13.54 0.77 8.62
CA THR A 405 -12.39 1.44 9.26
C THR A 405 -12.72 1.94 10.68
N GLY A 406 -11.70 2.40 11.42
CA GLY A 406 -11.86 2.97 12.76
C GLY A 406 -12.59 2.04 13.73
N ASP A 407 -13.52 2.59 14.52
CA ASP A 407 -14.28 1.83 15.52
C ASP A 407 -15.21 0.77 14.92
N ALA A 408 -15.57 0.94 13.64
CA ALA A 408 -16.43 0.00 12.95
C ALA A 408 -15.76 -1.36 12.78
N VAL A 409 -14.42 -1.43 12.66
CA VAL A 409 -13.68 -2.71 12.60
C VAL A 409 -13.89 -3.52 13.88
N THR A 410 -13.84 -2.86 15.04
CA THR A 410 -14.10 -3.51 16.34
C THR A 410 -15.56 -3.96 16.45
N THR A 411 -16.48 -3.17 15.90
CA THR A 411 -17.92 -3.49 15.88
C THR A 411 -18.19 -4.76 15.07
N ILE A 412 -17.65 -4.85 13.86
CA ILE A 412 -17.89 -5.99 12.96
C ILE A 412 -17.12 -7.25 13.37
N LYS A 413 -16.10 -7.15 14.24
CA LYS A 413 -15.30 -8.29 14.69
C LYS A 413 -16.14 -9.41 15.34
N ASN A 414 -17.28 -9.06 15.93
CA ASN A 414 -18.19 -10.01 16.56
C ASN A 414 -19.31 -10.50 15.63
N PHE A 415 -19.28 -10.09 14.36
CA PHE A 415 -20.26 -10.48 13.36
C PHE A 415 -19.72 -11.60 12.47
N ASP A 416 -20.60 -12.47 12.02
CA ASP A 416 -20.32 -13.36 10.88
C ASP A 416 -20.46 -12.61 9.54
N ASP A 417 -19.95 -13.21 8.47
CA ASP A 417 -19.99 -12.61 7.12
C ASP A 417 -21.41 -12.26 6.67
N LYS A 418 -22.43 -13.02 7.10
CA LYS A 418 -23.82 -12.79 6.74
C LYS A 418 -24.39 -11.56 7.45
N GLN A 419 -24.02 -11.34 8.70
CA GLN A 419 -24.38 -10.15 9.47
C GLN A 419 -23.72 -8.89 8.88
N VAL A 420 -22.44 -8.95 8.50
CA VAL A 420 -21.75 -7.84 7.81
C VAL A 420 -22.41 -7.56 6.46
N LEU A 421 -22.72 -8.60 5.68
CA LEU A 421 -23.46 -8.48 4.42
C LEU A 421 -24.83 -7.81 4.63
N GLN A 422 -25.59 -8.22 5.65
CA GLN A 422 -26.90 -7.64 5.93
C GLN A 422 -26.80 -6.15 6.27
N GLN A 423 -25.79 -5.74 7.04
CA GLN A 423 -25.56 -4.32 7.32
C GLN A 423 -25.18 -3.53 6.08
N CYS A 424 -24.27 -4.03 5.27
CA CYS A 424 -23.88 -3.38 4.01
C CYS A 424 -25.08 -3.22 3.06
N MET A 425 -25.92 -4.26 2.95
CA MET A 425 -27.15 -4.21 2.15
C MET A 425 -28.21 -3.26 2.72
N THR A 426 -28.28 -3.08 4.03
CA THR A 426 -29.13 -2.06 4.65
C THR A 426 -28.66 -0.66 4.24
N VAL A 427 -27.37 -0.37 4.35
CA VAL A 427 -26.79 0.91 3.93
C VAL A 427 -27.06 1.16 2.44
N LEU A 428 -26.77 0.20 1.56
CA LEU A 428 -27.04 0.36 0.12
C LEU A 428 -28.53 0.64 -0.18
N ARG A 429 -29.46 -0.02 0.52
CA ARG A 429 -30.90 0.27 0.34
C ARG A 429 -31.30 1.67 0.83
N GLU A 430 -30.62 2.22 1.84
CA GLU A 430 -30.86 3.61 2.26
C GLU A 430 -30.24 4.61 1.27
N LEU A 431 -29.06 4.34 0.71
CA LEU A 431 -28.41 5.22 -0.29
C LEU A 431 -29.14 5.23 -1.63
N PHE A 432 -29.88 4.16 -1.94
CA PHE A 432 -30.64 4.01 -3.18
C PHE A 432 -32.14 3.85 -2.90
N LYS A 433 -32.68 4.51 -1.86
CA LYS A 433 -34.06 4.35 -1.37
C LYS A 433 -35.17 4.46 -2.42
N GLU A 434 -34.94 5.25 -3.46
CA GLU A 434 -35.90 5.55 -4.53
C GLU A 434 -35.74 4.63 -5.77
N GLN A 435 -34.83 3.66 -5.72
CA GLN A 435 -34.50 2.71 -6.80
C GLN A 435 -34.63 1.26 -6.31
#